data_AF-A0A4V6IME7-F1
#
_entry.id   AF-A0A4V6IME7-F1
#
_cell.length_a   1.000
_cell.length_b   1.000
_cell.length_c   1.000
_cell.angle_alpha   90.00
_cell.angle_beta   90.00
_cell.angle_gamma   90.00
#
_symmetry.space_group_name_H-M   'P 1'
#
loop_
_entity.id
_entity.type
_entity.pdbx_description
1 polymer ?
#
loop_
_entity_poly.entity_id
_entity_poly.type
_entity_poly.pdbx_seq_one_letter_code
_entity_poly.pdbx_strand_id
1 'polypeptide(L)' 'MRQAVLECGAKPVIPSKSNRRAPLHYDKALYKERNLVERFFNKLKQFRRVATRYDKLIANYRGFVLLAAIAIVLR' A
#
# COMPACT_ATOMS: atom_id res chain seq x y z
N MET A 1 3.03 10.60 11.83
CA MET A 1 2.25 9.58 11.08
C MET A 1 0.77 9.60 11.45
N ARG A 2 0.33 9.28 12.69
CA ARG A 2 -1.10 9.37 13.03
C ARG A 2 -1.67 10.79 12.91
N GLN A 3 -0.93 11.81 13.36
CA GLN A 3 -1.32 13.22 13.21
C GLN A 3 -1.45 13.60 11.73
N ALA A 4 -0.45 13.29 10.90
CA ALA A 4 -0.56 13.48 9.45
C ALA A 4 -1.79 12.79 8.82
N VAL A 5 -2.13 11.58 9.26
CA VAL A 5 -3.35 10.89 8.76
C VAL A 5 -4.63 11.63 9.17
N LEU A 6 -4.66 12.17 10.39
CA LEU A 6 -5.77 13.02 10.86
C LEU A 6 -5.84 14.35 10.10
N GLU A 7 -4.69 14.98 9.80
CA GLU A 7 -4.59 16.20 8.99
C GLU A 7 -5.08 15.97 7.55
N CYS A 8 -4.86 14.78 7.00
CA CYS A 8 -5.44 14.38 5.72
C CYS A 8 -6.93 14.00 5.79
N GLY A 9 -7.60 14.17 6.93
CA GLY A 9 -9.02 13.87 7.11
C GLY A 9 -9.35 12.38 7.23
N ALA A 10 -8.36 11.51 7.41
CA ALA A 10 -8.55 10.07 7.52
C ALA A 10 -8.44 9.57 8.97
N LYS A 11 -9.12 8.45 9.28
CA LYS A 11 -9.05 7.82 10.61
C LYS A 11 -7.81 6.91 10.71
N PRO A 12 -6.89 7.14 11.67
CA PRO A 12 -5.71 6.30 11.81
C PRO A 12 -6.03 4.96 12.45
N VAL A 13 -6.16 3.92 11.64
CA VAL A 13 -6.29 2.53 12.11
C VAL A 13 -4.93 1.84 12.06
N ILE A 14 -4.07 2.21 12.99
CA ILE A 14 -2.70 1.70 13.10
C ILE A 14 -2.56 1.11 14.51
N PRO A 15 -1.91 -0.04 14.72
CA PRO A 15 -1.62 -0.55 16.05
C PRO A 15 -0.63 0.34 16.80
N SER A 16 -0.63 0.24 18.13
CA SER A 16 0.45 0.84 18.93
C SER A 16 1.72 -0.01 18.81
N LYS A 17 2.89 0.62 18.93
CA LYS A 17 4.15 -0.11 19.05
C LYS A 17 4.12 -0.98 20.32
N SER A 18 4.78 -2.13 20.28
CA SER A 18 4.83 -3.10 21.39
C SER A 18 5.40 -2.52 22.69
N ASN A 19 6.30 -1.55 22.59
CA ASN A 19 6.94 -0.89 23.73
C ASN A 19 6.15 0.29 24.33
N ARG A 20 4.91 0.52 23.88
CA ARG A 20 4.11 1.65 24.36
C ARG A 20 3.40 1.30 25.67
N ARG A 21 3.67 2.08 26.73
CA ARG A 21 3.06 1.90 28.07
C ARG A 21 1.53 1.97 28.08
N ALA A 22 0.96 2.90 27.29
CA ALA A 22 -0.49 3.04 27.12
C ALA A 22 -0.87 2.77 25.65
N PRO A 23 -1.32 1.56 25.31
CA PRO A 23 -1.72 1.25 23.94
C PRO A 23 -3.04 1.95 23.59
N LEU A 24 -3.06 2.60 22.42
CA LEU A 24 -4.28 3.14 21.84
C LEU A 24 -5.15 2.00 21.26
N HIS A 25 -6.46 2.13 21.43
CA HIS A 25 -7.44 1.29 20.75
C HIS A 25 -7.39 1.52 19.24
N TYR A 26 -7.51 0.44 18.47
CA TYR A 26 -7.62 0.46 17.01
C TYR A 26 -8.48 -0.72 16.55
N ASP A 27 -9.13 -0.56 15.41
CA ASP A 27 -9.89 -1.65 14.81
C ASP A 27 -8.95 -2.69 14.19
N LYS A 28 -8.90 -3.88 14.80
CA LYS A 28 -8.06 -4.98 14.33
C LYS A 28 -8.57 -5.57 13.01
N ALA A 29 -9.88 -5.62 12.79
CA ALA A 29 -10.46 -6.19 11.58
C ALA A 29 -10.11 -5.29 10.39
N LEU A 30 -10.35 -3.99 10.52
CA LEU A 30 -10.00 -3.03 9.47
C LEU A 30 -8.49 -2.97 9.22
N TYR A 31 -7.66 -3.10 10.26
CA TYR A 31 -6.19 -3.15 10.07
C TYR A 31 -5.74 -4.38 9.25
N LYS A 32 -6.44 -5.52 9.35
CA LYS A 32 -6.10 -6.73 8.57
C LYS A 32 -6.29 -6.53 7.07
N GLU A 33 -7.21 -5.67 6.64
CA GLU A 33 -7.46 -5.40 5.22
C GLU A 33 -6.23 -4.81 4.52
N ARG A 34 -5.32 -4.17 5.25
CA ARG A 34 -4.03 -3.68 4.73
C ARG A 34 -3.23 -4.78 4.03
N ASN A 35 -3.34 -6.03 4.47
CA ASN A 35 -2.68 -7.18 3.84
C ASN A 35 -3.08 -7.35 2.36
N LEU A 36 -4.32 -7.01 1.98
CA LEU A 36 -4.76 -7.08 0.58
C LEU A 36 -3.97 -6.10 -0.29
N VAL A 37 -3.83 -4.87 0.19
CA VAL A 37 -3.06 -3.81 -0.48
C VAL A 37 -1.56 -4.17 -0.53
N GLU A 38 -0.99 -4.66 0.56
CA GLU A 38 0.41 -5.11 0.61
C GLU A 38 0.67 -6.25 -0.37
N ARG A 39 -0.21 -7.26 -0.42
CA ARG A 39 -0.13 -8.37 -1.37
C ARG A 39 -0.23 -7.90 -2.82
N PHE A 40 -1.12 -6.94 -3.10
CA PHE A 40 -1.23 -6.35 -4.43
C PHE A 40 0.08 -5.70 -4.86
N PHE A 41 0.67 -4.84 -4.01
CA PHE A 41 1.95 -4.21 -4.33
C PHE A 41 3.11 -5.21 -4.38
N ASN A 42 3.08 -6.27 -3.58
CA ASN A 42 4.06 -7.34 -3.67
C ASN A 42 4.02 -8.03 -5.05
N LYS A 43 2.81 -8.38 -5.53
CA LYS A 43 2.61 -8.91 -6.89
C LYS A 43 3.03 -7.91 -7.97
N LEU A 44 2.70 -6.62 -7.80
CA LEU A 44 3.10 -5.57 -8.74
C LEU A 44 4.63 -5.47 -8.88
N LYS A 45 5.37 -5.69 -7.79
CA LYS A 45 6.84 -5.72 -7.81
C LYS A 45 7.43 -6.99 -8.43
N GLN A 46 6.66 -8.05 -8.67
CA GLN A 46 7.14 -9.21 -9.43
C GLN A 46 7.37 -8.89 -10.91
N PHE A 47 6.68 -7.86 -11.43
CA PHE A 47 6.92 -7.35 -12.77
C PHE A 47 8.22 -6.56 -12.79
N ARG A 48 9.31 -7.21 -13.23
CA ARG A 48 10.66 -6.63 -13.24
C ARG A 48 10.69 -5.22 -13.83
N ARG A 49 10.01 -5.01 -14.96
CA ARG A 49 9.90 -3.70 -15.64
C ARG A 49 9.34 -2.59 -14.75
N VAL A 50 8.35 -2.90 -13.92
CA VAL A 50 7.74 -1.95 -12.96
C VAL A 50 8.65 -1.73 -11.75
N ALA A 51 9.25 -2.79 -11.23
CA ALA A 51 10.10 -2.73 -10.04
C ALA A 51 11.40 -1.95 -10.26
N THR A 52 12.07 -2.16 -11.39
CA THR A 52 13.34 -1.50 -11.71
C THR A 52 13.16 -0.15 -12.40
N ARG A 53 11.92 0.20 -12.79
CA ARG A 53 11.59 1.44 -13.53
C ARG A 53 12.46 1.59 -14.79
N TYR A 54 12.45 0.59 -15.66
CA TYR A 54 13.23 0.64 -16.92
C TYR A 54 12.76 1.70 -17.90
N ASP A 55 11.48 2.09 -17.84
CA ASP A 55 10.90 3.10 -18.73
C ASP A 55 11.39 4.52 -18.36
N LYS A 56 12.11 5.16 -19.28
CA LYS A 56 12.59 6.56 -19.13
C LYS A 56 11.44 7.57 -19.11
N LEU A 57 10.42 7.36 -19.95
CA LEU A 57 9.25 8.24 -20.00
C LEU A 57 8.23 7.84 -18.94
N ILE A 58 7.75 8.84 -18.19
CA ILE A 58 6.73 8.66 -17.15
C ILE A 58 5.42 8.09 -17.75
N ALA A 59 5.05 8.50 -18.96
CA ALA A 59 3.87 7.99 -19.65
C ALA A 59 3.94 6.47 -19.86
N ASN A 60 5.06 5.97 -20.37
CA ASN A 60 5.27 4.54 -20.60
C ASN A 60 5.29 3.77 -19.28
N TYR A 61 6.01 4.27 -18.28
CA TYR A 61 6.03 3.67 -16.94
C TYR A 61 4.63 3.54 -16.35
N ARG A 62 3.83 4.62 -16.41
CA ARG A 62 2.43 4.61 -15.95
C ARG A 62 1.59 3.58 -16.72
N GLY A 63 1.74 3.50 -18.04
CA GLY A 63 1.07 2.50 -18.87
C GLY A 63 1.36 1.07 -18.41
N PHE A 64 2.64 0.74 -18.18
CA PHE A 64 3.01 -0.60 -17.70
C PHE A 64 2.54 -0.89 -16.27
N VAL A 65 2.54 0.11 -15.38
CA VAL A 65 1.98 -0.04 -14.04
C VAL A 65 0.48 -0.35 -14.12
N LEU A 66 -0.27 0.34 -14.97
CA LEU A 66 -1.71 0.09 -15.17
C LEU A 66 -1.96 -1.29 -15.77
N LEU A 67 -1.21 -1.68 -16.80
CA LEU A 67 -1.32 -3.02 -17.39
C LEU A 67 -1.03 -4.12 -16.37
N ALA A 68 0.04 -3.97 -15.57
CA ALA A 68 0.36 -4.92 -14.51
C ALA A 68 -0.71 -4.97 -13.42
N ALA A 69 -1.27 -3.82 -13.02
CA ALA A 69 -2.38 -3.75 -12.07
C ALA A 69 -3.62 -4.49 -12.59
N ILE A 70 -4.02 -4.25 -13.84
CA ILE A 70 -5.14 -4.94 -14.49
C ILE A 70 -4.88 -6.44 -14.54
N ALA A 71 -3.69 -6.87 -14.94
CA ALA A 71 -3.32 -8.29 -15.00
C ALA A 71 -3.35 -8.98 -13.62
N ILE A 72 -3.06 -8.27 -12.53
CA ILE A 72 -3.15 -8.81 -11.16
C ILE A 72 -4.61 -8.97 -10.72
N VAL A 73 -5.50 -8.07 -11.15
CA VAL A 73 -6.92 -8.06 -10.76
C VAL A 73 -7.75 -9.06 -11.58
N LEU A 74 -7.42 -9.24 -12.86
CA LEU A 74 -8.10 -10.20 -13.75
C LEU A 74 -7.66 -11.65 -13.57
N ARG A 75 -6.67 -11.90 -12.70
CA ARG A 75 -6.15 -13.23 -12.38
C ARG A 75 -6.85 -13.83 -11.18
#